data_AF-A0A2K6G0I5-F1
#
_entry.id   AF-A0A2K6G0I5-F1
#
_cell.length_a   1.000
_cell.length_b   1.000
_cell.length_c   1.000
_cell.angle_alpha   90.00
_cell.angle_beta   90.00
_cell.angle_gamma   90.00
#
_symmetry.space_group_name_H-M   'P 1'
#
loop_
_entity.id
_entity.type
_entity.pdbx_description
1 polymer ?
#
loop_
_entity_poly.entity_id
_entity_poly.type
_entity_poly.pdbx_seq_one_letter_code
_entity_poly.pdbx_strand_id
1 'polypeptide(L)'
;MAQLKCYYFDYKEQLPESAYMHQLLGLNLLFLLSQNRVAEFHTELERLPAKDIQTNVYIKHPVSLEQYLMEGSYNKVFLAKGNIPAESYTFFIDILLDTIRDEIAGCIEKAYEKILFTEATRILFFNTPKKMTDYAKKVAGVQAKGPWGKMVGRWNKTSQV
;
A
#
# COMPACT_ATOMS: atom_id res chain seq x y z
N MET A 1 -11.56 -5.98 16.31
CA MET A 1 -12.03 -4.58 16.17
C MET A 1 -13.53 -4.40 16.32
N ALA A 2 -14.38 -5.30 15.79
CA ALA A 2 -15.84 -5.15 15.84
C ALA A 2 -16.41 -4.91 17.27
N GLN A 3 -15.88 -5.62 18.28
CA GLN A 3 -16.33 -5.44 19.67
C GLN A 3 -15.92 -4.09 20.28
N LEU A 4 -14.72 -3.59 19.97
CA LEU A 4 -14.23 -2.28 20.43
C LEU A 4 -14.99 -1.12 19.81
N LYS A 5 -15.46 -1.28 18.56
CA LYS A 5 -16.28 -0.26 17.89
C LYS A 5 -17.58 0.01 18.63
N CYS A 6 -18.28 -1.01 19.12
CA CYS A 6 -19.49 -0.83 19.93
C CYS A 6 -19.23 0.03 21.18
N TYR A 7 -18.10 -0.19 21.88
CA TYR A 7 -17.76 0.62 23.05
C TYR A 7 -17.39 2.07 22.72
N TYR A 8 -16.73 2.34 21.59
CA TYR A 8 -16.38 3.71 21.22
C TYR A 8 -17.54 4.53 20.64
N PHE A 9 -18.54 3.87 20.04
CA PHE A 9 -19.67 4.56 19.44
C PHE A 9 -20.92 4.61 20.32
N ASP A 10 -21.23 3.55 21.07
CA ASP A 10 -22.47 3.48 21.86
C ASP A 10 -22.30 4.11 23.26
N TYR A 11 -21.08 4.13 23.82
CA TYR A 11 -20.80 4.70 25.15
C TYR A 11 -20.09 6.07 25.10
N LYS A 12 -20.11 6.74 23.95
CA LYS A 12 -19.42 8.03 23.76
C LYS A 12 -19.90 9.13 24.71
N GLU A 13 -21.14 9.03 25.20
CA GLU A 13 -21.73 9.98 26.14
C GLU A 13 -21.39 9.69 27.61
N GLN A 14 -20.93 8.47 27.93
CA GLN A 14 -20.67 8.02 29.31
C GLN A 14 -19.19 7.90 29.66
N LEU A 15 -18.30 7.79 28.66
CA LEU A 15 -16.88 7.58 28.87
C LEU A 15 -16.05 8.71 28.21
N PRO A 16 -14.99 9.19 28.89
CA PRO A 16 -14.07 10.15 28.29
C PRO A 16 -13.31 9.52 27.12
N GLU A 17 -13.01 10.32 26.09
CA GLU A 17 -12.24 9.87 24.94
C GLU A 17 -10.83 9.42 25.36
N SER A 18 -10.51 8.15 25.09
CA SER A 18 -9.19 7.60 25.40
C SER A 18 -8.14 8.12 24.41
N ALA A 19 -6.95 8.46 24.93
CA ALA A 19 -5.81 8.88 24.11
C ALA A 19 -5.43 7.83 23.04
N TYR A 20 -5.68 6.54 23.30
CA TYR A 20 -5.38 5.43 22.36
C TYR A 20 -6.50 5.15 21.35
N MET A 21 -7.68 5.75 21.50
CA MET A 21 -8.81 5.54 20.60
C MET A 21 -8.43 5.90 19.16
N HIS A 22 -7.82 7.07 18.97
CA HIS A 22 -7.39 7.56 17.66
C HIS A 22 -6.29 6.71 17.03
N GLN A 23 -5.38 6.18 17.85
CA GLN A 23 -4.32 5.29 17.39
C GLN A 23 -4.88 3.93 16.93
N LEU A 24 -5.81 3.34 17.69
CA LEU A 24 -6.49 2.10 17.30
C LEU A 24 -7.33 2.30 16.02
N LEU A 25 -8.00 3.44 15.92
CA LEU A 25 -8.82 3.75 14.76
C LEU A 25 -7.97 3.98 13.51
N GLY A 26 -6.85 4.70 13.61
CA GLY A 26 -5.87 4.83 12.53
C GLY A 26 -5.29 3.48 12.09
N LEU A 27 -5.05 2.56 13.04
CA LEU A 27 -4.64 1.19 12.74
C LEU A 27 -5.71 0.43 11.93
N ASN A 28 -6.98 0.58 12.30
CA ASN A 28 -8.09 -0.05 11.58
C ASN A 28 -8.24 0.51 10.16
N LEU A 29 -8.05 1.83 9.98
CA LEU A 29 -8.04 2.45 8.66
C LEU A 29 -6.91 1.90 7.78
N LEU A 30 -5.70 1.78 8.32
CA LEU A 30 -4.56 1.14 7.63
C LEU A 30 -4.84 -0.33 7.27
N PHE A 31 -5.50 -1.06 8.17
CA PHE A 31 -5.89 -2.45 7.92
C PHE A 31 -6.88 -2.58 6.76
N LEU A 32 -7.86 -1.68 6.65
CA LEU A 32 -8.81 -1.65 5.54
C LEU A 32 -8.11 -1.34 4.21
N LEU A 33 -7.16 -0.40 4.21
CA LEU A 33 -6.32 -0.10 3.04
C LEU A 33 -5.49 -1.30 2.61
N SER A 34 -4.86 -2.01 3.57
CA SER A 34 -4.04 -3.19 3.25
C SER A 34 -4.83 -4.35 2.62
N GLN A 35 -6.14 -4.41 2.85
CA GLN A 35 -7.04 -5.40 2.24
C GLN A 35 -7.71 -4.91 0.95
N ASN A 36 -7.36 -3.71 0.47
CA ASN A 36 -8.00 -3.09 -0.68
C ASN A 36 -9.52 -2.85 -0.50
N ARG A 37 -9.98 -2.68 0.75
CA ARG A 37 -11.39 -2.40 1.10
C ARG A 37 -11.63 -0.90 1.24
N VAL A 38 -11.45 -0.17 0.14
CA VAL A 38 -11.53 1.30 0.10
C VAL A 38 -12.94 1.82 0.42
N ALA A 39 -13.99 1.09 0.03
CA ALA A 39 -15.37 1.47 0.33
C ALA A 39 -15.63 1.58 1.84
N GLU A 40 -15.21 0.57 2.61
CA GLU A 40 -15.36 0.57 4.07
C GLU A 40 -14.45 1.58 4.75
N PHE A 41 -13.28 1.86 4.16
CA PHE A 41 -12.42 2.93 4.62
C PHE A 41 -13.16 4.28 4.62
N HIS A 42 -13.85 4.62 3.52
CA HIS A 42 -14.62 5.86 3.45
C HIS A 42 -15.84 5.87 4.36
N THR A 43 -16.56 4.75 4.49
CA THR A 43 -17.68 4.65 5.45
C THR A 43 -17.22 4.87 6.90
N GLU A 44 -16.07 4.31 7.28
CA GLU A 44 -15.51 4.53 8.62
C GLU A 44 -15.00 5.97 8.79
N LEU A 45 -14.46 6.58 7.73
CA LEU A 45 -14.00 7.96 7.75
C LEU A 45 -15.16 8.94 7.93
N GLU A 46 -16.30 8.70 7.30
CA GLU A 46 -17.52 9.51 7.43
C GLU A 46 -18.11 9.46 8.86
N ARG A 47 -17.89 8.35 9.56
CA ARG A 47 -18.34 8.18 10.95
C ARG A 47 -17.55 9.04 11.93
N LEU A 48 -16.38 9.55 11.54
CA LEU A 48 -15.53 10.40 12.37
C LEU A 48 -15.81 11.88 12.13
N PRO A 49 -15.82 12.72 13.18
CA PRO A 49 -15.98 14.16 12.99
C PRO A 49 -14.73 14.74 12.31
N ALA A 50 -14.96 15.63 11.34
CA ALA A 50 -13.89 16.23 10.52
C ALA A 50 -12.81 16.97 11.34
N LYS A 51 -13.15 17.42 12.56
CA LYS A 51 -12.19 18.06 13.49
C LYS A 51 -11.09 17.09 13.91
N ASP A 52 -11.43 15.83 14.16
CA ASP A 52 -10.46 14.83 14.64
C ASP A 52 -9.54 14.36 13.52
N ILE A 53 -10.03 14.38 12.27
CA ILE A 53 -9.26 14.04 11.07
C ILE A 53 -8.11 15.05 10.86
N GLN A 54 -8.36 16.34 11.08
CA GLN A 54 -7.35 17.38 10.88
C GLN A 54 -6.39 17.50 12.06
N THR A 55 -6.86 17.22 13.28
CA THR A 55 -6.09 17.43 14.52
C THR A 55 -5.18 16.25 14.83
N ASN A 56 -5.61 15.01 14.53
CA ASN A 56 -4.86 13.81 14.91
C ASN A 56 -3.93 13.32 13.80
N VAL A 57 -2.63 13.34 14.08
CA VAL A 57 -1.57 12.84 13.18
C VAL A 57 -1.77 11.36 12.82
N TYR A 58 -2.29 10.55 13.75
CA TYR A 58 -2.54 9.12 13.56
C TYR A 58 -3.62 8.79 12.52
N ILE A 59 -4.61 9.67 12.34
CA ILE A 59 -5.69 9.49 11.35
C ILE A 59 -5.30 10.15 10.02
N LYS A 60 -4.63 11.30 10.10
CA LYS A 60 -4.16 12.03 8.93
C LYS A 60 -3.18 11.21 8.07
N HIS A 61 -2.35 10.39 8.69
CA HIS A 61 -1.38 9.55 7.97
C HIS A 61 -2.06 8.53 7.04
N PRO A 62 -2.98 7.65 7.49
CA PRO A 62 -3.77 6.78 6.62
C PRO A 62 -4.52 7.51 5.51
N VAL A 63 -5.13 8.67 5.79
CA VAL A 63 -5.88 9.46 4.80
C VAL A 63 -4.96 10.01 3.72
N SER A 64 -3.80 10.56 4.10
CA SER A 64 -2.83 11.06 3.13
C SER A 64 -2.26 9.93 2.27
N LEU A 65 -2.07 8.75 2.87
CA LEU A 65 -1.58 7.56 2.18
C LEU A 65 -2.59 7.05 1.13
N GLU A 66 -3.87 7.02 1.48
CA GLU A 66 -4.96 6.68 0.58
C GLU A 66 -5.04 7.66 -0.59
N GLN A 67 -4.94 8.97 -0.32
CA GLN A 67 -4.87 9.98 -1.37
C GLN A 67 -3.67 9.77 -2.31
N TYR A 68 -2.47 9.45 -1.78
CA TYR A 68 -1.31 9.18 -2.63
C TYR A 68 -1.47 7.93 -3.48
N LEU A 69 -2.20 6.92 -2.97
CA LEU A 69 -2.55 5.73 -3.72
C LEU A 69 -3.52 6.05 -4.86
N MET A 70 -4.54 6.88 -4.61
CA MET A 70 -5.46 7.37 -5.65
C MET A 70 -4.77 8.25 -6.70
N GLU A 71 -3.84 9.12 -6.29
CA GLU A 71 -3.01 9.92 -7.21
C GLU A 71 -2.05 9.05 -8.05
N GLY A 72 -1.82 7.79 -7.67
CA GLY A 72 -0.77 6.94 -8.25
C GLY A 72 0.64 7.43 -7.93
N SER A 73 0.80 8.28 -6.92
CA SER A 73 2.07 8.91 -6.57
C SER A 73 2.87 8.06 -5.58
N TYR A 74 3.46 6.96 -6.09
CA TYR A 74 4.20 6.00 -5.26
C TYR A 74 5.45 6.58 -4.57
N ASN A 75 6.06 7.63 -5.16
CA ASN A 75 7.16 8.37 -4.53
C ASN A 75 6.75 8.92 -3.15
N LYS A 76 5.54 9.51 -3.06
CA LYS A 76 5.03 10.08 -1.81
C LYS A 76 4.66 9.00 -0.80
N VAL A 77 4.12 7.88 -1.27
CA VAL A 77 3.82 6.70 -0.44
C VAL A 77 5.09 6.19 0.25
N PHE A 78 6.21 6.11 -0.47
CA PHE A 78 7.48 5.67 0.09
C PHE A 78 8.07 6.67 1.09
N LEU A 79 7.92 7.99 0.85
CA LEU A 79 8.30 9.03 1.83
C LEU A 79 7.43 8.97 3.09
N ALA A 80 6.13 8.69 2.95
CA ALA A 80 5.20 8.55 4.06
C ALA A 80 5.54 7.34 4.96
N LYS A 81 6.22 6.31 4.42
CA LYS A 81 6.80 5.22 5.22
C LYS A 81 7.86 5.73 6.22
N GLY A 82 8.61 6.78 5.89
CA GLY A 82 9.61 7.35 6.81
C GLY A 82 9.00 8.08 8.00
N ASN A 83 7.76 8.58 7.86
CA ASN A 83 7.08 9.43 8.82
C ASN A 83 5.97 8.67 9.57
N ILE A 84 6.26 7.45 10.02
CA ILE A 84 5.28 6.63 10.76
C ILE A 84 5.24 7.11 12.22
N PRO A 85 4.05 7.51 12.74
CA PRO A 85 3.93 8.01 14.11
C PRO A 85 3.88 6.91 15.17
N ALA A 86 3.65 5.64 14.80
CA ALA A 86 3.58 4.51 15.72
C ALA A 86 4.17 3.23 15.12
N GLU A 87 5.00 2.52 15.88
CA GLU A 87 5.72 1.32 15.43
C GLU A 87 4.77 0.21 14.92
N SER A 88 3.59 0.07 15.53
CA SER A 88 2.57 -0.91 15.14
C SER A 88 2.04 -0.73 13.71
N TYR A 89 2.21 0.45 13.11
CA TYR A 89 1.73 0.73 11.76
C TYR A 89 2.67 0.17 10.69
N THR A 90 3.95 0.00 11.03
CA THR A 90 5.00 -0.47 10.12
C THR A 90 4.63 -1.81 9.48
N PHE A 91 4.09 -2.73 10.27
CA PHE A 91 3.69 -4.05 9.78
C PHE A 91 2.62 -3.98 8.67
N PHE A 92 1.59 -3.17 8.87
CA PHE A 92 0.52 -3.00 7.87
C PHE A 92 0.98 -2.23 6.64
N ILE A 93 1.86 -1.23 6.84
CA ILE A 93 2.47 -0.48 5.74
C ILE A 93 3.35 -1.39 4.87
N ASP A 94 4.11 -2.31 5.46
CA ASP A 94 4.95 -3.23 4.69
C ASP A 94 4.10 -4.17 3.81
N ILE A 95 2.98 -4.68 4.34
CA ILE A 95 2.02 -5.48 3.55
C ILE A 95 1.42 -4.63 2.42
N LEU A 96 0.97 -3.41 2.72
CA LEU A 96 0.41 -2.50 1.71
C LEU A 96 1.42 -2.19 0.60
N LEU A 97 2.69 -1.95 0.94
CA LEU A 97 3.75 -1.68 -0.02
C LEU A 97 4.01 -2.88 -0.94
N ASP A 98 3.91 -4.09 -0.43
CA ASP A 98 4.04 -5.29 -1.27
C ASP A 98 2.86 -5.43 -2.23
N THR A 99 1.62 -5.16 -1.79
CA THR A 99 0.46 -5.11 -2.68
C THR A 99 0.60 -4.03 -3.75
N ILE A 100 1.04 -2.82 -3.37
CA ILE A 100 1.28 -1.72 -4.30
C ILE A 100 2.35 -2.08 -5.34
N ARG A 101 3.43 -2.78 -4.93
CA ARG A 101 4.45 -3.25 -5.88
C ARG A 101 3.86 -4.21 -6.91
N ASP A 102 3.00 -5.13 -6.47
CA ASP A 102 2.32 -6.09 -7.36
C ASP A 102 1.38 -5.36 -8.35
N GLU A 103 0.67 -4.33 -7.91
CA GLU A 103 -0.14 -3.46 -8.80
C GLU A 103 0.72 -2.66 -9.80
N ILE A 104 1.82 -2.05 -9.34
CA ILE A 104 2.78 -1.34 -10.22
C ILE A 104 3.35 -2.31 -11.26
N ALA A 105 3.70 -3.53 -10.87
CA ALA A 105 4.20 -4.54 -11.79
C ALA A 105 3.15 -4.91 -12.85
N GLY A 106 1.89 -5.07 -12.45
CA GLY A 106 0.77 -5.29 -13.37
C GLY A 106 0.54 -4.13 -14.33
N CYS A 107 0.74 -2.88 -13.89
CA CYS A 107 0.67 -1.69 -14.75
C CYS A 107 1.84 -1.65 -15.74
N ILE A 108 3.07 -1.96 -15.31
CA ILE A 108 4.24 -2.00 -16.19
C ILE A 108 4.07 -3.04 -17.29
N GLU A 109 3.52 -4.21 -16.98
CA GLU A 109 3.25 -5.27 -17.96
C GLU A 109 2.29 -4.81 -19.06
N LYS A 110 1.29 -3.99 -18.71
CA LYS A 110 0.32 -3.45 -19.68
C LYS A 110 0.88 -2.25 -20.47
N ALA A 111 1.74 -1.46 -19.85
CA ALA A 111 2.24 -0.21 -20.43
C ALA A 111 3.46 -0.41 -21.34
N TYR A 112 4.31 -1.40 -21.08
CA TYR A 112 5.58 -1.58 -21.77
C TYR A 112 5.77 -3.02 -22.27
N GLU A 113 6.05 -3.19 -23.57
CA GLU A 113 6.44 -4.50 -24.10
C GLU A 113 7.84 -4.94 -23.62
N LYS A 114 8.75 -3.98 -23.44
CA LYS A 114 10.14 -4.22 -23.06
C LYS A 114 10.61 -3.10 -22.13
N ILE A 115 11.19 -3.49 -21.01
CA ILE A 115 11.77 -2.56 -20.04
C ILE A 115 13.21 -2.96 -19.70
N LEU A 116 14.07 -1.96 -19.50
CA LEU A 116 15.42 -2.15 -19.02
C LEU A 116 15.43 -2.54 -17.54
N PHE A 117 16.33 -3.44 -17.16
CA PHE A 117 16.46 -3.91 -15.78
C PHE A 117 16.69 -2.76 -14.78
N THR A 118 17.50 -1.78 -15.18
CA THR A 118 17.81 -0.59 -14.36
C THR A 118 16.60 0.30 -14.12
N GLU A 119 15.73 0.43 -15.12
CA GLU A 119 14.55 1.27 -15.05
C GLU A 119 13.45 0.60 -14.23
N ALA A 120 13.26 -0.71 -14.44
CA ALA A 120 12.35 -1.50 -13.62
C ALA A 120 12.76 -1.53 -12.13
N THR A 121 14.06 -1.55 -11.84
CA THR A 121 14.58 -1.48 -10.46
C THR A 121 14.23 -0.15 -9.79
N ARG A 122 14.27 0.96 -10.54
CA ARG A 122 13.90 2.30 -10.04
C ARG A 122 12.41 2.42 -9.79
N ILE A 123 11.58 1.98 -10.74
CA ILE A 123 10.12 2.10 -10.65
C ILE A 123 9.55 1.26 -9.49
N LEU A 124 10.11 0.08 -9.23
CA LEU A 124 9.68 -0.79 -8.13
C LEU A 124 10.39 -0.51 -6.80
N PHE A 125 11.23 0.53 -6.74
CA PHE A 125 11.97 0.97 -5.55
C PHE A 125 12.76 -0.17 -4.87
N PHE A 126 13.47 -0.99 -5.66
CA PHE A 126 14.35 -2.02 -5.09
C PHE A 126 15.73 -1.43 -4.75
N ASN A 127 16.14 -1.55 -3.49
CA ASN A 127 17.47 -1.14 -3.04
C ASN A 127 18.61 -2.07 -3.51
N THR A 128 18.28 -3.27 -4.00
CA THR A 128 19.28 -4.27 -4.37
C THR A 128 18.86 -5.00 -5.65
N PRO A 129 19.77 -5.15 -6.64
CA PRO A 129 19.47 -5.84 -7.89
C PRO A 129 19.06 -7.31 -7.69
N LYS A 130 19.50 -7.95 -6.60
CA LYS A 130 19.10 -9.33 -6.23
C LYS A 130 17.59 -9.44 -5.94
N LYS A 131 17.01 -8.46 -5.23
CA LYS A 131 15.56 -8.45 -4.94
C LYS A 131 14.74 -8.28 -6.21
N MET A 132 15.22 -7.46 -7.15
CA MET A 132 14.60 -7.31 -8.46
C MET A 132 14.66 -8.63 -9.26
N THR A 133 15.76 -9.38 -9.22
CA THR A 133 15.82 -10.69 -9.91
C THR A 133 14.87 -11.73 -9.30
N ASP A 134 14.72 -11.74 -7.98
CA ASP A 134 13.79 -12.68 -7.32
C ASP A 134 12.34 -12.29 -7.56
N TYR A 135 12.05 -10.98 -7.55
CA TYR A 135 10.73 -10.46 -7.89
C TYR A 135 10.36 -10.71 -9.36
N ALA A 136 11.32 -10.54 -10.28
CA ALA A 136 11.13 -10.86 -11.69
C ALA A 136 10.78 -12.33 -11.92
N LYS A 137 11.37 -13.26 -11.15
CA LYS A 137 11.02 -14.69 -11.18
C LYS A 137 9.63 -14.99 -10.58
N LYS A 138 9.16 -14.17 -9.64
CA LYS A 138 7.85 -14.30 -8.98
C LYS A 138 6.73 -13.79 -9.89
N VAL A 139 6.87 -12.56 -10.40
CA VAL A 139 5.86 -11.90 -11.25
C VAL A 139 5.77 -12.56 -12.61
N ALA A 140 6.91 -13.01 -13.13
CA ALA A 140 6.95 -13.63 -14.42
C ALA A 140 7.76 -14.92 -14.29
N GLY A 141 7.26 -16.03 -14.87
CA GLY A 141 8.11 -17.19 -15.14
C GLY A 141 9.16 -16.89 -16.22
N VAL A 142 9.88 -15.78 -16.07
CA VAL A 142 10.80 -15.17 -17.02
C VAL A 142 12.20 -15.55 -16.61
N GLN A 143 12.78 -16.45 -17.39
CA GLN A 143 14.20 -16.67 -17.35
C GLN A 143 14.89 -15.41 -17.87
N ALA A 144 15.66 -14.75 -17.02
CA ALA A 144 16.65 -13.78 -17.44
C ALA A 144 17.68 -14.50 -18.34
N LYS A 145 17.45 -14.51 -19.65
CA LYS A 145 18.41 -15.03 -20.63
C LYS A 145 19.08 -13.88 -21.35
N GLY A 146 20.34 -13.64 -20.98
CA GLY A 146 21.31 -12.95 -21.84
C GLY A 146 22.33 -12.09 -21.07
N PRO A 147 23.59 -11.98 -21.56
CA PRO A 147 24.65 -11.16 -20.96
C PRO A 147 24.39 -9.65 -21.06
N TRP A 148 23.27 -9.24 -21.68
CA TRP A 148 22.77 -7.87 -21.73
C TRP A 148 21.35 -7.86 -21.21
N GLY A 149 21.17 -7.45 -19.95
CA GLY A 149 19.95 -7.59 -19.14
C GLY A 149 18.68 -6.96 -19.73
N LYS A 150 18.06 -7.65 -20.68
CA LYS A 150 16.67 -7.42 -21.11
C LYS A 150 15.79 -8.43 -20.39
N MET A 151 14.81 -7.94 -19.61
CA MET A 151 13.71 -8.78 -19.15
C MET A 151 12.79 -9.04 -20.34
N VAL A 152 12.79 -10.28 -20.84
CA VAL A 152 11.80 -10.75 -21.80
C VAL A 152 10.69 -11.39 -20.98
N GLY A 153 9.54 -10.70 -20.86
CA GLY A 153 8.27 -11.22 -20.34
C GLY A 153 7.92 -12.61 -20.86
N ARG A 154 6.88 -13.24 -20.32
CA ARG A 154 6.37 -14.53 -20.79
C ARG A 154 5.73 -14.36 -22.19
N TRP A 155 6.57 -14.23 -23.22
CA TRP A 155 6.22 -13.95 -24.62
C TRP A 155 6.16 -15.24 -25.44
N ASN A 156 5.11 -16.05 -25.22
CA ASN A 156 4.49 -16.95 -26.21
C ASN A 156 3.64 -18.00 -25.47
N LYS A 157 2.35 -17.73 -25.29
CA LYS A 157 1.33 -18.80 -25.20
C LYS A 157 -0.07 -18.23 -25.46
N THR A 158 -0.26 -17.57 -26.60
CA THR A 158 -1.60 -17.28 -27.16
C THR A 158 -1.58 -17.05 -28.68
N SER A 159 -0.63 -17.67 -29.39
CA SER A 159 -0.70 -17.75 -30.85
C SER A 159 -0.12 -19.07 -31.34
N GLN A 160 -0.87 -20.15 -31.10
CA GLN A 160 -0.90 -21.26 -32.03
C GLN A 160 -2.36 -21.72 -32.10
N VAL A 161 -2.87 -21.59 -33.32
CA VAL A 161 -4.07 -22.23 -33.86
C VAL A 161 -4.04 -23.72 -33.56
#